data_AF-A0A2R6CA08-F1
#
_entry.id   AF-A0A2R6CA08-F1
#
_cell.length_a   1.000
_cell.length_b   1.000
_cell.length_c   1.000
_cell.angle_alpha   90.00
_cell.angle_beta   90.00
_cell.angle_gamma   90.00
#
_symmetry.space_group_name_H-M   'P 1'
#
loop_
_entity.id
_entity.type
_entity.pdbx_description
1 polymer ?
#
loop_
_entity_poly.entity_id
_entity_poly.type
_entity_poly.pdbx_seq_one_letter_code
_entity_poly.pdbx_strand_id
1 'polypeptide(L)' 'MNRSLAIALLIILFALQAVVLYIVSSINPTTIVGQRIAGLTLGVDMLIFAGFISMFQRNFSKPVYSKSEDEEHVEE' A
#
# COMPACT_ATOMS: atom_id res chain seq x y z
N MET A 1 9.86 -6.68 13.92
CA MET A 1 9.68 -6.78 12.45
C MET A 1 10.54 -5.69 11.82
N ASN A 2 11.59 -6.06 11.07
CA ASN A 2 12.52 -5.08 10.52
C ASN A 2 11.78 -4.22 9.49
N ARG A 3 11.68 -2.91 9.75
CA ARG A 3 10.99 -1.94 8.88
C ARG A 3 11.45 -2.05 7.43
N SER A 4 12.76 -2.24 7.23
CA SER A 4 13.38 -2.43 5.91
C SER A 4 12.89 -3.69 5.17
N LEU A 5 12.64 -4.79 5.89
CA LEU A 5 12.20 -6.04 5.28
C LEU A 5 10.77 -5.91 4.75
N ALA A 6 9.90 -5.23 5.50
CA ALA A 6 8.53 -5.00 5.08
C ALA A 6 8.44 -4.00 3.90
N ILE A 7 9.32 -2.99 3.85
CA ILE A 7 9.40 -2.06 2.72
C ILE A 7 9.90 -2.78 1.46
N ALA A 8 10.93 -3.62 1.59
CA ALA A 8 11.42 -4.43 0.47
C ALA A 8 10.34 -5.35 -0.08
N LEU A 9 9.53 -5.97 0.79
CA LEU A 9 8.41 -6.82 0.42
C LEU A 9 7.34 -6.06 -0.37
N LEU A 10 7.01 -4.82 0.05
CA LEU A 10 6.09 -3.96 -0.69
C LEU A 10 6.62 -3.59 -2.08
N ILE A 11 7.91 -3.27 -2.20
CA ILE A 11 8.53 -2.95 -3.50
C ILE A 11 8.43 -4.16 -4.45
N ILE A 12 8.72 -5.37 -3.95
CA ILE A 12 8.60 -6.61 -4.72
C ILE A 12 7.14 -6.84 -5.16
N LEU A 13 6.17 -6.61 -4.27
CA LEU A 13 4.75 -6.74 -4.60
C LEU A 13 4.32 -5.76 -5.70
N PHE A 14 4.72 -4.49 -5.63
CA PHE A 14 4.44 -3.51 -6.69
C PHE A 14 5.12 -3.87 -8.01
N ALA A 15 6.35 -4.37 -7.98
CA ALA A 15 7.04 -4.80 -9.19
C ALA A 15 6.32 -6.00 -9.86
N LEU A 16 5.90 -6.98 -9.06
CA LEU A 16 5.11 -8.12 -9.55
C LEU A 16 3.78 -7.66 -10.15
N GLN A 17 3.15 -6.68 -9.51
CA GLN A 17 1.88 -6.11 -9.95
C GLN A 17 1.99 -5.39 -11.30
N ALA A 18 3.07 -4.62 -11.52
CA ALA A 18 3.35 -4.00 -12.80
C ALA A 18 3.49 -5.04 -13.93
N VAL A 19 4.14 -6.18 -13.65
CA VAL A 19 4.24 -7.29 -14.61
C VAL A 19 2.88 -7.90 -14.92
N VAL A 20 2.05 -8.13 -13.90
CA VAL A 20 0.69 -8.64 -14.08
C VAL A 20 -0.16 -7.68 -14.91
N LEU A 21 -0.10 -6.37 -14.62
CA LEU A 21 -0.78 -5.33 -15.40
C LEU A 21 -0.31 -5.29 -16.85
N TYR A 22 0.99 -5.46 -17.10
CA TYR A 22 1.53 -5.55 -18.45
C TYR A 22 0.94 -6.75 -19.21
N ILE A 23 0.88 -7.93 -18.58
CA ILE A 23 0.26 -9.11 -19.19
C ILE A 23 -1.22 -8.86 -19.46
N VAL A 24 -1.96 -8.33 -18.49
CA VAL A 24 -3.40 -8.05 -18.61
C VAL A 24 -3.69 -6.97 -19.66
N SER A 25 -2.77 -6.03 -19.90
CA SER A 25 -2.93 -4.98 -20.92
C SER A 25 -3.08 -5.54 -22.35
N SER A 26 -2.61 -6.77 -22.58
CA SER A 26 -2.76 -7.46 -23.87
C SER A 26 -4.14 -8.12 -24.06
N ILE A 27 -4.96 -8.17 -23.01
CA ILE A 27 -6.28 -8.81 -23.04
C ILE A 27 -7.31 -7.82 -23.57
N ASN A 28 -8.12 -8.25 -24.54
CA ASN A 28 -9.16 -7.41 -25.13
C ASN A 28 -10.26 -7.06 -24.09
N PRO A 29 -10.40 -5.78 -23.70
CA PRO A 29 -11.34 -5.36 -22.65
C PRO A 29 -12.80 -5.30 -23.12
N THR A 30 -13.10 -5.54 -24.40
CA THR A 30 -14.49 -5.57 -24.90
C THR A 30 -15.16 -6.91 -24.70
N THR A 31 -14.40 -7.95 -24.33
CA THR A 31 -14.95 -9.27 -24.02
C THR A 31 -15.37 -9.35 -22.55
N ILE A 32 -16.45 -10.09 -22.25
CA ILE A 32 -16.90 -10.33 -20.86
C ILE A 32 -15.77 -10.90 -20.00
N VAL A 33 -14.93 -11.77 -20.57
CA VAL A 33 -13.78 -12.35 -19.88
C VAL A 33 -12.72 -11.29 -19.60
N GLY A 34 -12.39 -10.44 -20.57
CA GLY A 34 -11.43 -9.34 -20.39
C GLY A 34 -11.86 -8.33 -19.33
N GLN A 35 -13.15 -7.98 -19.29
CA GLN A 35 -13.70 -7.11 -18.25
C GLN A 35 -13.60 -7.72 -16.85
N ARG A 36 -13.86 -9.03 -16.73
CA ARG A 36 -13.72 -9.75 -15.44
C ARG A 36 -12.27 -9.76 -14.98
N ILE A 37 -11.33 -10.03 -15.90
CA ILE A 37 -9.90 -10.04 -15.57
C ILE A 37 -9.45 -8.64 -15.15
N ALA A 38 -9.80 -7.60 -15.91
CA ALA A 38 -9.49 -6.22 -15.54
C ALA A 38 -10.07 -5.83 -14.17
N GLY A 39 -11.32 -6.20 -13.89
CA GLY A 39 -11.95 -5.95 -12.59
C GLY A 39 -11.25 -6.67 -11.44
N LEU A 40 -10.84 -7.93 -11.63
CA LEU A 40 -10.06 -8.67 -10.64
C LEU A 40 -8.69 -8.03 -10.41
N THR A 41 -8.00 -7.61 -11.48
CA THR A 41 -6.71 -6.93 -11.38
C THR A 41 -6.82 -5.62 -10.60
N LEU A 42 -7.85 -4.80 -10.86
CA LEU A 42 -8.10 -3.56 -10.10
C LEU A 42 -8.40 -3.84 -8.62
N GLY A 43 -9.16 -4.89 -8.31
CA GLY A 43 -9.43 -5.28 -6.92
C GLY A 43 -8.17 -5.65 -6.15
N VAL A 44 -7.26 -6.40 -6.78
CA VAL A 44 -5.96 -6.75 -6.20
C VAL A 44 -5.09 -5.50 -6.01
N ASP A 45 -5.12 -4.56 -6.95
CA ASP A 45 -4.43 -3.26 -6.87
C ASP A 45 -4.89 -2.42 -5.69
N MET A 46 -6.21 -2.31 -5.49
CA MET A 46 -6.76 -1.59 -4.35
C MET A 46 -6.34 -2.21 -3.01
N LEU A 47 -6.29 -3.53 -2.90
CA LEU A 47 -5.89 -4.22 -1.67
C LEU A 47 -4.41 -4.01 -1.34
N ILE A 48 -3.53 -4.13 -2.34
CA ILE A 48 -2.09 -3.90 -2.16
C ILE A 48 -1.84 -2.42 -1.80
N PHE A 49 -2.54 -1.50 -2.44
CA PHE A 49 -2.44 -0.08 -2.14
C PHE A 49 -2.93 0.27 -0.72
N ALA A 50 -4.06 -0.29 -0.28
CA ALA A 50 -4.55 -0.10 1.08
C ALA A 50 -3.57 -0.66 2.14
N GLY A 51 -2.97 -1.82 1.86
CA GLY A 51 -1.92 -2.40 2.69
C GLY A 51 -0.68 -1.51 2.77
N PHE A 52 -0.26 -0.92 1.63
CA PHE A 52 0.84 0.04 1.57
C PHE A 52 0.56 1.25 2.45
N ILE A 53 -0.61 1.89 2.33
CA ILE A 53 -1.00 3.05 3.15
C ILE A 53 -0.99 2.68 4.64
N SER A 54 -1.63 1.57 5.01
CA SER A 54 -1.72 1.13 6.41
C SER A 54 -0.33 0.91 7.02
N MET A 55 0.57 0.29 6.25
CA MET A 55 1.94 0.06 6.69
C MET A 55 2.75 1.36 6.72
N PHE A 56 2.53 2.27 5.77
CA PHE A 56 3.17 3.58 5.75
C PHE A 56 2.77 4.39 6.98
N GLN A 57 1.47 4.48 7.29
CA GLN A 57 0.96 5.13 8.49
C GLN A 57 1.59 4.53 9.75
N ARG A 58 1.62 3.21 9.88
CA ARG A 58 2.19 2.54 11.07
C ARG A 58 3.69 2.81 11.26
N ASN A 59 4.46 3.00 10.19
CA ASN A 59 5.91 3.13 10.27
C ASN A 59 6.42 4.58 10.18
N PHE A 60 5.65 5.49 9.57
CA PHE A 60 6.08 6.85 9.24
C PHE A 60 5.15 7.95 9.74
N SER A 61 3.86 7.68 10.00
CA SER A 61 3.02 8.67 10.68
C SER A 61 3.39 8.70 12.16
N LYS A 62 4.15 9.72 12.56
CA LYS A 62 4.20 10.10 13.97
C LYS A 62 2.80 10.57 14.37
N PRO A 63 2.25 10.14 15.52
CA PRO A 63 1.00 10.71 16.02
C PRO A 63 1.21 12.22 16.19
N VAL A 64 0.37 13.01 15.55
CA VAL A 64 0.43 14.49 15.58
C VAL A 64 0.06 15.04 16.97
N TYR A 65 -0.43 14.19 17.88
CA TYR A 65 -0.80 14.52 19.27
C TYR A 65 0.01 13.72 20.29
N SER A 66 1.34 13.88 20.34
CA SER A 66 2.13 13.36 21.48
C SER A 66 3.14 14.35 22.04
N LYS A 67 2.90 15.65 21.85
CA LYS A 67 3.66 16.73 22.50
C LYS A 67 2.75 17.92 22.73
N SER A 68 1.95 17.87 23.80
CA SER A 68 1.36 19.09 24.36
C SER A 68 0.84 18.97 25.80
N GLU A 69 1.05 17.87 26.53
CA GLU A 69 0.59 17.78 27.93
C GLU A 69 1.65 17.29 28.95
N ASP A 70 2.87 16.95 28.52
CA ASP A 70 3.93 16.46 29.45
C ASP A 70 5.06 17.49 29.70
N GLU A 71 4.94 18.73 29.23
CA GLU A 71 5.94 19.80 29.49
C GLU A 71 5.52 20.78 30.59
N GLU A 72 4.37 20.60 31.26
CA GLU A 72 3.87 21.56 32.27
C GLU A 72 4.18 21.19 33.74
N HIS A 73 4.96 20.13 34.00
CA HIS A 73 5.30 19.68 35.35
C HIS A 73 6.80 19.70 35.70
N VAL A 74 7.63 20.42 34.95
CA VAL A 74 9.07 20.54 35.24
C VAL A 74 9.57 21.98 35.05
N GLU A 75 8.98 22.96 35.74
CA GLU A 75 9.68 24.18 36.18
C GLU A 75 9.12 24.52 37.57
N GLU A 76 9.84 24.06 38.60
CA GLU A 76 10.49 24.89 39.63
C GLU A 76 9.53 25.57 40.62
#